data_AF-A0A1F2Q8E4-F1
#
_entry.id   AF-A0A1F2Q8E4-F1
#
_cell.length_a   1.000
_cell.length_b   1.000
_cell.length_c   1.000
_cell.angle_alpha   90.00
_cell.angle_beta   90.00
_cell.angle_gamma   90.00
#
_symmetry.space_group_name_H-M   'P 1'
#
loop_
_entity.id
_entity.type
_entity.pdbx_description
1 polymer ?
#
loop_
_entity_poly.entity_id
_entity_poly.type
_entity_poly.pdbx_seq_one_letter_code
_entity_poly.pdbx_strand_id
1 'polypeptide(L)'
;MIKYVYVAGPLTKGDVGANIREAMHVAAFLLKEGFSPFLPHASFFWDMVEPAQYERWLAYDFAWIERCDALLRLPGESPGGDREVEHAKEHGVIVFGSANTHVSDALRALLDGRTKETHAEAYKRAVESEMVQQNAVLEWVSDALDGNDVSDFAESYPIVYHARAAGLLAKRAPELREQALAYRKALLASNAQRRALLAKEH
;
A
#
# COMPACT_ATOMS: atom_id res chain seq x y z
N MET A 1 19.31 16.93 5.28
CA MET A 1 18.67 16.34 4.09
C MET A 1 17.85 15.18 4.59
N ILE A 2 16.54 15.15 4.35
CA ILE A 2 15.69 14.03 4.82
C ILE A 2 16.10 12.77 4.07
N LYS A 3 16.47 11.71 4.80
CA LYS A 3 16.85 10.40 4.27
C LYS A 3 16.06 9.28 4.93
N TYR A 4 15.97 9.27 6.26
CA TYR A 4 15.27 8.25 7.03
C TYR A 4 13.83 8.70 7.31
N VAL A 5 12.85 7.88 6.91
CA VAL A 5 11.42 8.25 6.94
C VAL A 5 10.59 7.17 7.63
N TYR A 6 9.99 7.49 8.76
CA TYR A 6 9.06 6.59 9.46
C TYR A 6 7.67 6.62 8.81
N VAL A 7 7.03 5.47 8.55
CA VAL A 7 5.71 5.39 7.88
C VAL A 7 4.61 5.03 8.90
N ALA A 8 4.04 6.07 9.52
CA ALA A 8 2.98 5.99 10.54
C ALA A 8 1.59 5.86 9.92
N GLY A 9 0.69 5.07 10.50
CA GLY A 9 -0.65 4.86 9.94
C GLY A 9 -1.59 3.97 10.75
N PRO A 10 -2.81 3.72 10.26
CA PRO A 10 -3.71 2.71 10.81
C PRO A 10 -3.14 1.30 10.61
N LEU A 11 -3.08 0.49 11.67
CA LEU A 11 -2.77 -0.94 11.56
C LEU A 11 -4.00 -1.80 11.88
N THR A 12 -4.47 -1.75 13.12
CA THR A 12 -5.57 -2.59 13.64
C THR A 12 -6.98 -2.03 13.40
N LYS A 13 -7.09 -0.79 12.92
CA LYS A 13 -8.37 -0.13 12.63
C LYS A 13 -8.79 -0.38 11.17
N GLY A 14 -9.86 -1.13 10.97
CA GLY A 14 -10.36 -1.51 9.63
C GLY A 14 -9.79 -2.84 9.14
N ASP A 15 -9.52 -2.95 7.84
CA ASP A 15 -8.91 -4.13 7.23
C ASP A 15 -7.39 -4.06 7.39
N VAL A 16 -6.84 -4.87 8.29
CA VAL A 16 -5.40 -4.95 8.61
C VAL A 16 -4.57 -5.31 7.37
N GLY A 17 -5.07 -6.20 6.50
CA GLY A 17 -4.39 -6.59 5.26
C GLY A 17 -4.42 -5.50 4.20
N ALA A 18 -5.45 -4.65 4.20
CA ALA A 18 -5.47 -3.43 3.39
C ALA A 18 -4.48 -2.39 3.93
N ASN A 19 -4.53 -2.11 5.22
CA ASN A 19 -3.66 -1.16 5.91
C ASN A 19 -2.16 -1.44 5.66
N ILE A 20 -1.72 -2.68 5.93
CA ILE A 20 -0.34 -3.10 5.69
C ILE A 20 0.05 -2.94 4.22
N ARG A 21 -0.83 -3.32 3.28
CA ARG A 21 -0.56 -3.21 1.83
C ARG A 21 -0.39 -1.76 1.38
N GLU A 22 -1.30 -0.85 1.75
CA GLU A 22 -1.18 0.55 1.32
C GLU A 22 0.06 1.22 1.97
N ALA A 23 0.39 0.89 3.23
CA ALA A 23 1.63 1.34 3.86
C ALA A 23 2.90 0.76 3.19
N MET A 24 2.87 -0.52 2.76
CA MET A 24 3.93 -1.12 1.95
C MET A 24 4.10 -0.43 0.59
N HIS A 25 3.02 -0.04 -0.08
CA HIS A 25 3.11 0.72 -1.34
C HIS A 25 3.78 2.09 -1.13
N VAL A 26 3.44 2.80 -0.05
CA VAL A 26 4.08 4.09 0.29
C VAL A 26 5.55 3.91 0.65
N ALA A 27 5.91 2.89 1.43
CA ALA A 27 7.31 2.56 1.71
C ALA A 27 8.09 2.21 0.42
N ALA A 28 7.50 1.41 -0.48
CA ALA A 28 8.11 1.06 -1.76
C ALA A 28 8.29 2.28 -2.68
N PHE A 29 7.38 3.25 -2.63
CA PHE A 29 7.52 4.54 -3.32
C PHE A 29 8.68 5.36 -2.72
N LEU A 30 8.72 5.54 -1.39
CA LEU A 30 9.81 6.26 -0.69
C LEU A 30 11.19 5.61 -0.94
N LEU A 31 11.27 4.29 -1.10
CA LEU A 31 12.51 3.61 -1.44
C LEU A 31 12.95 3.90 -2.89
N LYS A 32 12.02 3.96 -3.85
CA LYS A 32 12.30 4.33 -5.25
C LYS A 32 12.79 5.77 -5.38
N GLU A 33 12.18 6.70 -4.65
CA GLU A 33 12.60 8.11 -4.58
C GLU A 33 13.87 8.32 -3.70
N GLY A 34 14.64 7.26 -3.42
CA GLY A 34 15.98 7.35 -2.83
C GLY A 34 16.06 7.63 -1.33
N PHE A 35 14.97 7.42 -0.57
CA PHE A 35 15.01 7.47 0.89
C PHE A 35 15.27 6.09 1.51
N SER A 36 15.34 6.04 2.83
CA SER A 36 15.44 4.82 3.65
C SER A 36 14.21 4.75 4.57
N PRO A 37 13.07 4.20 4.10
CA PRO A 37 11.84 4.17 4.87
C PRO A 37 11.86 3.07 5.94
N PHE A 38 11.33 3.38 7.13
CA PHE A 38 10.99 2.40 8.17
C PHE A 38 9.48 2.14 8.16
N LEU A 39 9.09 0.87 8.19
CA LEU A 39 7.70 0.42 8.05
C LEU A 39 7.26 -0.35 9.30
N PRO A 40 6.68 0.31 10.33
CA PRO A 40 6.21 -0.36 11.55
C PRO A 40 5.11 -1.39 11.24
N HIS A 41 4.30 -1.16 10.21
CA HIS A 41 3.25 -2.08 9.74
C HIS A 41 3.78 -3.51 9.42
N ALA A 42 5.09 -3.69 9.22
CA ALA A 42 5.71 -5.01 9.05
C ALA A 42 5.91 -5.77 10.38
N SER A 43 5.93 -5.10 11.54
CA SER A 43 6.03 -5.74 12.87
C SER A 43 4.84 -6.66 13.16
N PHE A 44 3.69 -6.42 12.52
CA PHE A 44 2.54 -7.32 12.56
C PHE A 44 2.89 -8.78 12.21
N PHE A 45 3.78 -9.00 11.24
CA PHE A 45 4.23 -10.35 10.87
C PHE A 45 5.19 -10.98 11.90
N TRP A 46 5.81 -10.17 12.76
CA TRP A 46 6.57 -10.64 13.93
C TRP A 46 5.62 -10.94 15.08
N ASP A 47 4.67 -10.06 15.39
CA ASP A 47 3.63 -10.27 16.42
C ASP A 47 2.76 -11.51 16.15
N MET A 48 2.52 -11.85 14.88
CA MET A 48 1.89 -13.13 14.48
C MET A 48 2.68 -14.40 14.88
N VAL A 49 3.96 -14.29 15.19
CA VAL A 49 4.87 -15.41 15.52
C VAL A 49 5.29 -15.38 16.99
N GLU A 50 5.62 -14.20 17.50
CA GLU A 50 6.01 -13.94 18.89
C GLU A 50 5.22 -12.70 19.39
N PRO A 51 3.99 -12.89 19.91
CA PRO A 51 3.12 -11.78 20.29
C PRO A 51 3.68 -10.94 21.45
N ALA A 52 3.61 -9.61 21.35
CA ALA A 52 4.05 -8.70 22.39
C ALA A 52 2.95 -7.73 22.85
N GLN A 53 3.11 -7.19 24.05
CA GLN A 53 2.18 -6.17 24.57
C GLN A 53 2.27 -4.89 23.74
N TYR A 54 1.12 -4.25 23.49
CA TYR A 54 1.00 -3.05 22.66
C TYR A 54 2.01 -1.93 23.00
N GLU A 55 2.18 -1.61 24.29
CA GLU A 55 3.14 -0.58 24.73
C GLU A 55 4.61 -0.98 24.50
N ARG A 56 4.92 -2.28 24.37
CA ARG A 56 6.27 -2.77 24.01
C ARG A 56 6.55 -2.57 22.52
N TRP A 57 5.55 -2.77 21.65
CA TRP A 57 5.67 -2.40 20.23
C TRP A 57 5.83 -0.89 20.09
N LEU A 58 4.97 -0.10 20.74
CA LEU A 58 5.03 1.35 20.64
C LEU A 58 6.37 1.93 21.18
N ALA A 59 6.94 1.36 22.24
CA ALA A 59 8.27 1.74 22.73
C ALA A 59 9.42 1.36 21.76
N TYR A 60 9.29 0.25 21.01
CA TYR A 60 10.21 -0.12 19.94
C TYR A 60 10.09 0.83 18.74
N ASP A 61 8.87 1.18 18.37
CA ASP A 61 8.54 2.11 17.29
C ASP A 61 9.03 3.54 17.58
N PHE A 62 8.84 4.03 18.80
CA PHE A 62 9.38 5.30 19.31
C PHE A 62 10.91 5.37 19.18
N ALA A 63 11.63 4.30 19.55
CA ALA A 63 13.09 4.22 19.41
C ALA A 63 13.58 4.24 17.94
N TRP A 64 12.72 3.93 16.96
CA TRP A 64 12.99 4.12 15.54
C TRP A 64 12.63 5.51 15.03
N ILE A 65 11.55 6.12 15.55
CA ILE A 65 11.17 7.50 15.25
C ILE A 65 12.32 8.46 15.61
N GLU A 66 12.93 8.30 16.79
CA GLU A 66 14.11 9.05 17.25
C GLU A 66 15.34 8.97 16.33
N ARG A 67 15.36 8.03 15.36
CA ARG A 67 16.44 7.86 14.37
C ARG A 67 16.07 8.31 12.97
N CYS A 68 14.86 8.81 12.77
CA CYS A 68 14.36 9.25 11.46
C CYS A 68 14.49 10.77 11.31
N ASP A 69 14.77 11.24 10.08
CA ASP A 69 14.74 12.68 9.76
C ASP A 69 13.29 13.20 9.67
N ALA A 70 12.36 12.32 9.32
CA ALA A 70 10.94 12.64 9.15
C ALA A 70 10.02 11.46 9.49
N LEU A 71 8.76 11.79 9.78
CA LEU A 71 7.65 10.85 9.91
C LEU A 71 6.56 11.22 8.90
N LEU A 72 6.12 10.25 8.11
CA LEU A 72 4.99 10.36 7.18
C LEU A 72 3.76 9.69 7.78
N ARG A 73 2.76 10.47 8.17
CA ARG A 73 1.47 9.99 8.69
C ARG A 73 0.49 9.81 7.54
N LEU A 74 0.16 8.56 7.24
CA LEU A 74 -0.91 8.15 6.35
C LEU A 74 -2.29 8.61 6.89
N PRO A 75 -3.32 8.80 6.05
CA PRO A 75 -4.68 9.08 6.52
C PRO A 75 -5.30 7.94 7.33
N GLY A 76 -6.38 8.24 8.06
CA GLY A 76 -7.17 7.29 8.83
C GLY A 76 -6.90 7.30 10.34
N GLU A 77 -7.88 6.85 11.12
CA GLU A 77 -7.82 6.74 12.59
C GLU A 77 -6.73 5.75 13.03
N SER A 78 -5.79 6.19 13.87
CA SER A 78 -4.78 5.30 14.46
C SER A 78 -4.28 5.84 15.80
N PRO A 79 -4.81 5.37 16.94
CA PRO A 79 -4.33 5.80 18.27
C PRO A 79 -2.83 5.54 18.50
N GLY A 80 -2.25 4.54 17.83
CA GLY A 80 -0.80 4.37 17.74
C GLY A 80 -0.16 5.46 16.88
N GLY A 81 -0.60 5.59 15.63
CA GLY A 81 -0.10 6.59 14.68
C GLY A 81 -0.25 8.05 15.10
N ASP A 82 -1.14 8.35 16.05
CA ASP A 82 -1.31 9.68 16.62
C ASP A 82 -0.34 9.92 17.81
N ARG A 83 -0.04 8.88 18.62
CA ARG A 83 1.04 8.89 19.62
C ARG A 83 2.44 8.90 18.99
N GLU A 84 2.63 8.21 17.87
CA GLU A 84 3.85 8.29 17.04
C GLU A 84 4.10 9.72 16.55
N VAL A 85 3.04 10.41 16.10
CA VAL A 85 3.08 11.81 15.64
C VAL A 85 3.33 12.79 16.79
N GLU A 86 2.95 12.45 18.02
CA GLU A 86 3.26 13.23 19.23
C GLU A 86 4.74 13.07 19.60
N HIS A 87 5.21 11.83 19.81
CA HIS A 87 6.60 11.50 20.12
C HIS A 87 7.59 12.08 19.09
N ALA A 88 7.25 11.99 17.80
CA ALA A 88 8.03 12.59 16.73
C ALA A 88 8.26 14.11 16.89
N LYS A 89 7.21 14.86 17.27
CA LYS A 89 7.30 16.32 17.47
C LYS A 89 8.14 16.67 18.70
N GLU A 90 7.98 15.93 19.79
CA GLU A 90 8.76 16.12 21.02
C GLU A 90 10.26 15.91 20.77
N HIS A 91 10.61 14.97 19.89
CA HIS A 91 11.99 14.66 19.51
C HIS A 91 12.50 15.41 18.26
N GLY A 92 11.75 16.39 17.75
CA GLY A 92 12.16 17.27 16.65
C GLY A 92 12.13 16.64 15.24
N VAL A 93 11.50 15.47 15.09
CA VAL A 93 11.34 14.74 13.82
C VAL A 93 10.26 15.43 12.97
N ILE A 94 10.54 15.67 11.68
CA ILE A 94 9.64 16.45 10.83
C ILE A 94 8.41 15.60 10.42
N VAL A 95 7.22 15.97 10.92
CA VAL A 95 5.97 15.27 10.59
C VAL A 95 5.35 15.82 9.30
N PHE A 96 5.04 14.93 8.37
CA PHE A 96 4.27 15.19 7.15
C PHE A 96 2.97 14.40 7.14
N GLY A 97 1.86 15.05 6.79
CA GLY A 97 0.53 14.43 6.79
C GLY A 97 -0.17 14.42 8.15
N SER A 98 -1.34 13.78 8.18
CA SER A 98 -2.22 13.63 9.35
C SER A 98 -3.29 12.58 9.04
N ALA A 99 -4.09 12.19 10.05
CA ALA A 99 -5.24 11.32 9.84
C ALA A 99 -6.25 11.82 8.76
N ASN A 100 -6.26 13.12 8.45
CA ASN A 100 -7.14 13.75 7.45
C ASN A 100 -6.42 14.19 6.17
N THR A 101 -5.10 14.04 6.05
CA THR A 101 -4.34 14.48 4.87
C THR A 101 -4.31 13.39 3.82
N HIS A 102 -4.64 13.72 2.56
CA HIS A 102 -4.55 12.75 1.47
C HIS A 102 -3.09 12.35 1.23
N VAL A 103 -2.85 11.06 0.92
CA VAL A 103 -1.49 10.50 0.87
C VAL A 103 -0.59 11.17 -0.17
N SER A 104 -1.17 11.63 -1.30
CA SER A 104 -0.46 12.43 -2.31
C SER A 104 0.13 13.72 -1.75
N ASP A 105 -0.57 14.36 -0.83
CA ASP A 105 -0.27 15.72 -0.37
C ASP A 105 0.75 15.67 0.77
N ALA A 106 0.62 14.65 1.63
CA ALA A 106 1.62 14.30 2.63
C ALA A 106 2.95 13.88 1.96
N LEU A 107 2.89 13.04 0.93
CA LEU A 107 4.06 12.71 0.10
C LEU A 107 4.63 13.96 -0.56
N ARG A 108 3.80 14.79 -1.22
CA ARG A 108 4.24 16.01 -1.90
C ARG A 108 4.98 16.97 -0.96
N ALA A 109 4.47 17.22 0.24
CA ALA A 109 5.15 18.08 1.21
C ALA A 109 6.52 17.52 1.64
N LEU A 110 6.62 16.19 1.81
CA LEU A 110 7.85 15.48 2.15
C LEU A 110 8.85 15.48 0.97
N LEU A 111 8.35 15.38 -0.25
CA LEU A 111 9.06 15.46 -1.53
C LEU A 111 9.63 16.87 -1.78
N ASP A 112 8.79 17.91 -1.74
CA ASP A 112 9.18 19.31 -1.86
C ASP A 112 10.17 19.73 -0.74
N GLY A 113 10.11 19.07 0.43
CA GLY A 113 11.10 19.19 1.51
C GLY A 113 12.48 18.57 1.25
N ARG A 114 12.66 17.73 0.22
CA ARG A 114 13.96 17.12 -0.17
C ARG A 114 14.62 17.78 -1.39
N THR A 115 13.89 18.51 -2.23
CA THR A 115 14.36 18.96 -3.56
C THR A 115 13.98 20.40 -3.90
N LYS A 116 14.82 21.09 -4.69
CA LYS A 116 14.43 22.31 -5.41
C LYS A 116 14.02 22.09 -6.88
N GLU A 117 13.99 20.85 -7.37
CA GLU A 117 13.83 20.54 -8.80
C GLU A 117 12.72 19.51 -9.09
N THR A 118 11.77 19.94 -9.92
CA THR A 118 10.72 19.23 -10.69
C THR A 118 10.12 17.89 -10.22
N HIS A 119 9.67 17.76 -8.97
CA HIS A 119 8.76 16.66 -8.57
C HIS A 119 7.51 16.48 -9.43
N ALA A 120 7.05 17.54 -10.13
CA ALA A 120 5.95 17.44 -11.08
C ALA A 120 6.20 16.39 -12.18
N GLU A 121 7.45 16.15 -12.58
CA GLU A 121 7.81 15.19 -13.63
C GLU A 121 7.94 13.77 -13.07
N ALA A 122 8.50 13.61 -11.86
CA ALA A 122 8.57 12.33 -11.16
C ALA A 122 7.16 11.81 -10.79
N TYR A 123 6.32 12.67 -10.19
CA TYR A 123 4.92 12.37 -9.89
C TYR A 123 4.12 12.04 -11.16
N LYS A 124 4.33 12.81 -12.23
CA LYS A 124 3.69 12.52 -13.53
C LYS A 124 4.07 11.13 -14.04
N ARG A 125 5.36 10.76 -14.04
CA ARG A 125 5.80 9.40 -14.41
C ARG A 125 5.26 8.31 -13.48
N ALA A 126 5.14 8.58 -12.18
CA ALA A 126 4.60 7.61 -11.22
C ALA A 126 3.09 7.38 -11.43
N VAL A 127 2.31 8.45 -11.62
CA VAL A 127 0.88 8.37 -11.95
C VAL A 127 0.65 7.80 -13.34
N GLU A 128 1.47 8.14 -14.33
CA GLU A 128 1.43 7.52 -15.66
C GLU A 128 1.78 6.03 -15.57
N SER A 129 2.77 5.62 -14.77
CA SER A 129 3.07 4.21 -14.51
C SER A 129 1.91 3.46 -13.85
N GLU A 130 1.28 4.03 -12.81
CA GLU A 130 0.16 3.38 -12.13
C GLU A 130 -1.09 3.35 -13.01
N MET A 131 -1.36 4.43 -13.75
CA MET A 131 -2.51 4.53 -14.66
C MET A 131 -2.32 3.68 -15.92
N VAL A 132 -1.09 3.50 -16.41
CA VAL A 132 -0.78 2.50 -17.45
C VAL A 132 -0.96 1.08 -16.92
N GLN A 133 -0.52 0.78 -15.69
CA GLN A 133 -0.77 -0.54 -15.08
C GLN A 133 -2.27 -0.79 -14.86
N GLN A 134 -3.04 0.22 -14.43
CA GLN A 134 -4.49 0.11 -14.31
C GLN A 134 -5.16 -0.05 -15.68
N ASN A 135 -4.78 0.74 -16.69
CA ASN A 135 -5.35 0.67 -18.04
C ASN A 135 -5.00 -0.63 -18.76
N ALA A 136 -3.75 -1.10 -18.71
CA ALA A 136 -3.34 -2.38 -19.30
C ALA A 136 -4.10 -3.57 -18.68
N VAL A 137 -4.44 -3.51 -17.39
CA VAL A 137 -5.30 -4.52 -16.76
C VAL A 137 -6.79 -4.35 -17.14
N LEU A 138 -7.26 -3.13 -17.47
CA LEU A 138 -8.62 -2.93 -18.01
C LEU A 138 -8.73 -3.43 -19.46
N GLU A 139 -7.74 -3.13 -20.31
CA GLU A 139 -7.60 -3.64 -21.68
C GLU A 139 -7.54 -5.18 -21.67
N TRP A 140 -6.67 -5.75 -20.84
CA TRP A 140 -6.57 -7.21 -20.65
C TRP A 140 -7.87 -7.87 -20.16
N VAL A 141 -8.67 -7.24 -19.28
CA VAL A 141 -10.00 -7.78 -18.94
C VAL A 141 -10.96 -7.67 -20.12
N SER A 142 -10.86 -6.64 -20.98
CA SER A 142 -11.66 -6.61 -22.22
C SER A 142 -11.30 -7.76 -23.14
N ASP A 143 -10.02 -7.95 -23.46
CA ASP A 143 -9.53 -9.05 -24.28
C ASP A 143 -9.97 -10.43 -23.74
N ALA A 144 -9.90 -10.62 -22.42
CA ALA A 144 -10.35 -11.84 -21.75
C ALA A 144 -11.88 -12.07 -21.82
N LEU A 145 -12.68 -10.99 -21.91
CA LEU A 145 -14.14 -11.05 -22.05
C LEU A 145 -14.58 -11.22 -23.51
N ASP A 146 -13.83 -10.66 -24.46
CA ASP A 146 -13.98 -10.84 -25.90
C ASP A 146 -13.49 -12.21 -26.39
N GLY A 147 -12.82 -12.98 -25.50
CA GLY A 147 -12.47 -14.39 -25.70
C GLY A 147 -11.07 -14.64 -26.26
N ASN A 148 -10.19 -13.63 -26.24
CA ASN A 148 -8.79 -13.77 -26.64
C ASN A 148 -8.01 -14.63 -25.63
N ASP A 149 -6.97 -15.33 -26.09
CA ASP A 149 -5.99 -15.95 -25.18
C ASP A 149 -5.09 -14.87 -24.60
N VAL A 150 -5.03 -14.81 -23.27
CA VAL A 150 -4.32 -13.79 -22.50
C VAL A 150 -3.48 -14.39 -21.37
N SER A 151 -3.10 -15.66 -21.53
CA SER A 151 -2.41 -16.50 -20.54
C SER A 151 -1.08 -15.91 -20.03
N ASP A 152 -0.21 -15.41 -20.93
CA ASP A 152 1.10 -14.81 -20.59
C ASP A 152 1.01 -13.69 -19.53
N PHE A 153 -0.07 -12.91 -19.55
CA PHE A 153 -0.27 -11.77 -18.66
C PHE A 153 -0.77 -12.20 -17.26
N ALA A 154 -1.42 -13.37 -17.17
CA ALA A 154 -1.93 -13.93 -15.91
C ALA A 154 -0.83 -14.49 -15.00
N GLU A 155 0.33 -14.84 -15.55
CA GLU A 155 1.54 -15.19 -14.77
C GLU A 155 2.26 -13.94 -14.25
N SER A 156 2.12 -12.82 -14.95
CA SER A 156 2.87 -11.58 -14.69
C SER A 156 2.31 -10.72 -13.53
N TYR A 157 1.04 -10.91 -13.13
CA TYR A 157 0.38 -10.09 -12.10
C TYR A 157 -0.27 -10.93 -10.99
N PRO A 158 -0.06 -10.61 -9.70
CA PRO A 158 -0.73 -11.34 -8.61
C PRO A 158 -2.27 -11.21 -8.64
N ILE A 159 -2.98 -12.32 -8.38
CA ILE A 159 -4.47 -12.43 -8.40
C ILE A 159 -5.21 -11.33 -7.61
N VAL A 160 -4.57 -10.72 -6.60
CA VAL A 160 -5.12 -9.58 -5.85
C VAL A 160 -5.36 -8.36 -6.75
N TYR A 161 -4.48 -8.08 -7.71
CA TYR A 161 -4.64 -6.99 -8.68
C TYR A 161 -5.80 -7.27 -9.63
N HIS A 162 -5.87 -8.47 -10.21
CA HIS A 162 -6.99 -8.90 -11.06
C HIS A 162 -8.35 -8.78 -10.34
N ALA A 163 -8.41 -9.17 -9.06
CA ALA A 163 -9.62 -9.04 -8.25
C ALA A 163 -9.98 -7.57 -7.89
N ARG A 164 -8.98 -6.69 -7.71
CA ARG A 164 -9.17 -5.24 -7.50
C ARG A 164 -9.63 -4.55 -8.79
N ALA A 165 -9.02 -4.89 -9.93
CA ALA A 165 -9.34 -4.37 -11.26
C ALA A 165 -10.74 -4.79 -11.72
N ALA A 166 -11.11 -6.07 -11.62
CA ALA A 166 -12.48 -6.52 -11.93
C ALA A 166 -13.53 -5.83 -11.04
N GLY A 167 -13.19 -5.53 -9.78
CA GLY A 167 -14.04 -4.74 -8.88
C GLY A 167 -14.12 -3.23 -9.20
N LEU A 168 -13.17 -2.69 -9.98
CA LEU A 168 -13.18 -1.32 -10.50
C LEU A 168 -13.89 -1.23 -11.85
N LEU A 169 -13.67 -2.22 -12.73
CA LEU A 169 -14.33 -2.34 -14.03
C LEU A 169 -15.85 -2.49 -13.83
N ALA A 170 -16.28 -3.36 -12.90
CA ALA A 170 -17.68 -3.50 -12.46
C ALA A 170 -18.32 -2.23 -11.85
N LYS A 171 -17.54 -1.16 -11.60
CA LYS A 171 -18.02 0.17 -11.19
C LYS A 171 -17.97 1.22 -12.31
N ARG A 172 -17.08 1.05 -13.30
CA ARG A 172 -16.88 2.01 -14.42
C ARG A 172 -17.66 1.63 -15.69
N ALA A 173 -17.90 0.34 -15.91
CA ALA A 173 -18.61 -0.24 -17.03
C ALA A 173 -19.81 -1.06 -16.50
N PRO A 174 -20.98 -0.43 -16.24
CA PRO A 174 -22.16 -1.11 -15.67
C PRO A 174 -22.67 -2.29 -16.50
N GLU A 175 -22.51 -2.24 -17.81
CA GLU A 175 -22.86 -3.27 -18.78
C GLU A 175 -21.97 -4.53 -18.68
N LEU A 176 -20.70 -4.39 -18.33
CA LEU A 176 -19.77 -5.52 -18.11
C LEU A 176 -19.81 -6.05 -16.66
N ARG A 177 -20.69 -5.51 -15.81
CA ARG A 177 -20.67 -5.74 -14.36
C ARG A 177 -20.90 -7.18 -13.95
N GLU A 178 -21.83 -7.92 -14.57
CA GLU A 178 -22.05 -9.33 -14.23
C GLU A 178 -20.84 -10.18 -14.61
N GLN A 179 -20.28 -9.97 -15.81
CA GLN A 179 -19.11 -10.69 -16.30
C GLN A 179 -17.88 -10.43 -15.42
N ALA A 180 -17.60 -9.17 -15.08
CA ALA A 180 -16.50 -8.81 -14.19
C ALA A 180 -16.67 -9.37 -12.76
N LEU A 181 -17.90 -9.44 -12.24
CA LEU A 181 -18.18 -10.07 -10.93
C LEU A 181 -18.08 -11.61 -10.98
N ALA A 182 -18.53 -12.24 -12.07
CA ALA A 182 -18.35 -13.68 -12.30
C ALA A 182 -16.86 -14.05 -12.43
N TYR A 183 -16.10 -13.26 -13.19
CA TYR A 183 -14.66 -13.41 -13.35
C TYR A 183 -13.91 -13.28 -12.01
N ARG A 184 -14.22 -12.23 -11.23
CA ARG A 184 -13.68 -12.06 -9.87
C ARG A 184 -14.02 -13.26 -8.96
N LYS A 185 -15.23 -13.82 -9.07
CA LYS A 185 -15.66 -15.00 -8.30
C LYS A 185 -14.89 -16.26 -8.72
N ALA A 186 -14.64 -16.47 -10.01
CA ALA A 186 -13.86 -17.58 -10.54
C ALA A 186 -12.39 -17.51 -10.09
N LEU A 187 -11.75 -16.33 -10.17
CA LEU A 187 -10.40 -16.12 -9.66
C LEU A 187 -10.27 -16.48 -8.17
N LEU A 188 -11.19 -16.00 -7.33
CA LEU A 188 -11.18 -16.28 -5.90
C LEU A 188 -11.40 -17.78 -5.60
N ALA A 189 -12.26 -18.46 -6.36
CA ALA A 189 -12.46 -19.91 -6.24
C ALA A 189 -11.22 -20.71 -6.65
N SER A 190 -10.58 -20.37 -7.78
CA SER A 190 -9.32 -20.98 -8.23
C SER A 190 -8.19 -20.79 -7.21
N ASN A 191 -8.09 -19.60 -6.60
CA ASN A 191 -7.09 -19.32 -5.57
C ASN A 191 -7.35 -20.12 -4.27
N ALA A 192 -8.62 -20.32 -3.90
CA ALA A 192 -9.00 -21.19 -2.79
C ALA A 192 -8.71 -22.68 -3.09
N GLN A 193 -8.93 -23.14 -4.33
CA GLN A 193 -8.59 -24.49 -4.77
C GLN A 193 -7.08 -24.73 -4.79
N ARG A 194 -6.26 -23.81 -5.31
CA ARG A 194 -4.78 -23.89 -5.23
C ARG A 194 -4.29 -23.99 -3.79
N ARG A 195 -4.83 -23.17 -2.88
CA ARG A 195 -4.52 -23.26 -1.43
C ARG A 195 -4.93 -24.60 -0.82
N ALA A 196 -6.10 -25.13 -1.18
CA ALA A 196 -6.59 -26.43 -0.71
C ALA A 196 -5.89 -27.64 -1.35
N LEU A 197 -5.10 -27.44 -2.41
CA LEU A 197 -4.21 -28.45 -2.98
C LEU A 197 -2.88 -28.47 -2.23
N LEU A 198 -2.22 -27.32 -2.09
CA LEU A 198 -0.96 -27.16 -1.35
C LEU A 198 -1.10 -27.58 0.13
N ALA A 199 -2.26 -27.34 0.73
CA ALA A 199 -2.58 -27.79 2.10
C ALA A 199 -2.88 -29.32 2.22
N LYS A 200 -2.62 -30.12 1.18
CA LYS A 200 -2.65 -31.58 1.20
C LYS A 200 -1.31 -32.22 0.82
N GLU A 201 -0.30 -31.41 0.54
CA GLU A 201 1.07 -31.84 0.21
C GLU A 201 2.01 -31.71 1.44
N HIS A 202 1.39 -31.50 2.62
CA HIS A 202 1.99 -31.40 3.96
C HIS A 202 1.15 -32.21 4.97
#